data_AF-A0A0C9XHK0-F1
#
_entry.id   AF-A0A0C9XHK0-F1
#
_cell.length_a   1.000
_cell.length_b   1.000
_cell.length_c   1.000
_cell.angle_alpha   90.00
_cell.angle_beta   90.00
_cell.angle_gamma   90.00
#
_symmetry.space_group_name_H-M   'P 1'
#
loop_
_entity.id
_entity.type
_entity.pdbx_description
1 polymer ?
#
loop_
_entity_poly.entity_id
_entity_poly.type
_entity_poly.pdbx_seq_one_letter_code
_entity_poly.pdbx_strand_id
1 'polypeptide(L)'
;KDTLPEGATLVPIIAASDKTPVTRHTGSLEMHPLFLTIGNIDSDVHMKATAYAWHCVAFMPTVKFDIHPDYQTILQARLWHRCVDIVTEKLKRAANVGEFMTDPFGDVWHCFTPLVAWTADLPEQQLITSVSRNASP
;
A
#
# COMPACT_ATOMS: atom_id res chain seq x y z
N LYS A 1 6.30 -11.21 -22.35
CA LYS A 1 6.24 -12.64 -21.96
C LYS A 1 7.03 -12.67 -20.67
N ASP A 2 6.33 -12.50 -19.56
CA ASP A 2 6.97 -12.11 -18.31
C ASP A 2 7.33 -13.38 -17.56
N THR A 3 8.32 -14.06 -18.10
CA THR A 3 8.88 -15.26 -17.48
C THR A 3 9.96 -14.81 -16.52
N LEU A 4 9.69 -14.96 -15.22
CA LEU A 4 10.71 -14.84 -14.19
C LEU A 4 11.89 -15.77 -14.51
N PRO A 5 13.11 -15.44 -14.03
CA PRO A 5 14.25 -16.35 -14.15
C PRO A 5 13.90 -17.76 -13.63
N GLU A 6 14.48 -18.78 -14.24
CA GLU A 6 14.25 -20.16 -13.80
C GLU A 6 14.68 -20.32 -12.33
N GLY A 7 13.79 -20.90 -11.51
CA GLY A 7 14.01 -21.05 -10.07
C GLY A 7 13.69 -19.82 -9.22
N ALA A 8 13.23 -18.71 -9.82
CA ALA A 8 12.78 -17.54 -9.05
C ALA A 8 11.35 -17.70 -8.51
N THR A 9 11.09 -17.07 -7.37
CA THR A 9 9.80 -17.14 -6.65
C THR A 9 9.07 -15.80 -6.72
N LEU A 10 7.75 -15.84 -6.90
CA LEU A 10 6.90 -14.65 -6.82
C LEU A 10 6.28 -14.55 -5.43
N VAL A 11 6.50 -13.40 -4.78
CA VAL A 11 5.93 -13.04 -3.48
C VAL A 11 5.02 -11.82 -3.67
N PRO A 12 3.74 -12.01 -4.05
CA PRO A 12 2.87 -10.89 -4.41
C PRO A 12 2.67 -9.99 -3.20
N ILE A 13 2.68 -8.68 -3.40
CA ILE A 13 2.35 -7.71 -2.35
C ILE A 13 0.92 -7.23 -2.54
N ILE A 14 0.14 -7.25 -1.47
CA ILE A 14 -1.20 -6.65 -1.40
C ILE A 14 -1.09 -5.46 -0.45
N ALA A 15 -1.52 -4.29 -0.92
CA ALA A 15 -1.58 -3.09 -0.09
C ALA A 15 -3.01 -2.85 0.40
N ALA A 16 -3.13 -2.20 1.55
CA ALA A 16 -4.40 -1.66 2.02
C ALA A 16 -4.21 -0.30 2.66
N SER A 17 -5.17 0.58 2.49
CA SER A 17 -5.20 1.88 3.15
C SER A 17 -6.57 2.09 3.78
N ASP A 18 -6.58 2.48 5.05
CA ASP A 18 -7.81 2.77 5.78
C ASP A 18 -7.68 4.14 6.43
N LYS A 19 -8.70 4.98 6.30
CA LYS A 19 -8.72 6.29 6.95
C LYS A 19 -9.32 6.15 8.33
N THR A 20 -8.48 6.32 9.36
CA THR A 20 -8.91 6.13 10.75
C THR A 20 -8.86 7.45 11.53
N PRO A 21 -9.93 7.82 12.26
CA PRO A 21 -9.90 8.96 13.16
C PRO A 21 -9.05 8.64 14.39
N VAL A 22 -8.00 9.43 14.65
CA VAL A 22 -7.04 9.21 15.76
C VAL A 22 -7.63 9.65 17.09
N THR A 23 -8.41 10.73 17.08
CA THR A 23 -8.98 11.33 18.29
C THR A 23 -10.41 11.77 18.02
N ARG A 24 -11.40 11.19 18.72
CA ARG A 24 -12.81 11.61 18.61
C ARG A 24 -13.13 12.92 19.35
N HIS A 25 -12.25 13.42 20.22
CA HIS A 25 -12.60 14.52 21.14
C HIS A 25 -11.61 15.70 21.21
N THR A 26 -10.40 15.61 20.64
CA THR A 26 -9.39 16.68 20.73
C THR A 26 -8.54 16.73 19.46
N GLY A 27 -8.94 17.56 18.49
CA GLY A 27 -8.04 18.03 17.43
C GLY A 27 -8.21 17.46 16.02
N SER A 28 -9.27 16.70 15.72
CA SER A 28 -9.58 16.20 14.36
C SER A 28 -8.35 15.69 13.57
N LEU A 29 -7.44 14.99 14.25
CA LEU A 29 -6.30 14.34 13.63
C LEU A 29 -6.80 13.05 12.99
N GLU A 30 -6.67 12.97 11.68
CA GLU A 30 -6.95 11.77 10.89
C GLU A 30 -5.62 11.12 10.51
N MET A 31 -5.45 9.84 10.82
CA MET A 31 -4.32 9.04 10.37
C MET A 31 -4.79 8.15 9.24
N HIS A 32 -3.99 8.10 8.19
CA HIS A 32 -4.22 7.22 7.05
C HIS A 32 -3.10 6.16 7.03
N PRO A 33 -3.19 5.11 7.85
CA PRO A 33 -2.23 4.01 7.80
C PRO A 33 -2.22 3.34 6.42
N LEU A 34 -1.01 2.97 5.99
CA LEU A 34 -0.76 2.08 4.87
C LEU A 34 -0.30 0.73 5.41
N PHE A 35 -1.01 -0.32 5.02
CA PHE A 35 -0.72 -1.70 5.37
C PHE A 35 -0.24 -2.47 4.14
N LEU A 36 0.65 -3.44 4.38
CA LEU A 36 1.08 -4.41 3.39
C LEU A 36 0.89 -5.83 3.94
N THR A 37 0.59 -6.76 3.04
CA THR A 37 0.67 -8.21 3.26
C THR A 37 1.24 -8.90 2.03
N ILE A 38 1.64 -10.16 2.19
CA ILE A 38 2.04 -11.04 1.09
C ILE A 38 0.84 -11.88 0.62
N GLY A 39 0.65 -12.00 -0.69
CA GLY A 39 -0.43 -12.78 -1.28
C GLY A 39 -0.26 -14.30 -1.15
N ASN A 40 0.89 -14.78 -0.67
CA ASN A 40 1.11 -16.20 -0.39
C ASN A 40 0.47 -16.67 0.92
N ILE A 41 -0.02 -15.76 1.76
CA ILE A 41 -0.77 -16.13 2.97
C ILE A 41 -2.19 -16.52 2.56
N ASP A 42 -2.66 -17.65 3.08
CA ASP A 42 -4.02 -18.13 2.86
C ASP A 42 -5.08 -17.11 3.31
N SER A 43 -6.17 -16.99 2.57
CA SER A 43 -7.23 -16.01 2.84
C SER A 43 -7.83 -16.17 4.24
N ASP A 44 -7.98 -17.41 4.73
CA ASP A 44 -8.54 -17.66 6.07
C ASP A 44 -7.59 -17.18 7.17
N VAL A 45 -6.29 -17.12 6.87
CA VAL A 45 -5.28 -16.55 7.77
C VAL A 45 -5.30 -15.03 7.72
N HIS A 46 -5.44 -14.43 6.53
CA HIS A 46 -5.61 -12.97 6.38
C HIS A 46 -6.80 -12.42 7.17
N MET A 47 -7.90 -13.18 7.25
CA MET A 47 -9.13 -12.76 7.94
C MET A 47 -9.05 -12.86 9.47
N LYS A 48 -8.03 -13.54 10.01
CA LYS A 48 -7.85 -13.68 11.46
C LYS A 48 -7.09 -12.46 11.99
N ALA A 49 -7.76 -11.63 12.79
CA ALA A 49 -7.14 -10.48 13.44
C ALA A 49 -5.91 -10.85 14.29
N THR A 50 -5.87 -12.07 14.84
CA THR A 50 -4.76 -12.58 15.67
C THR A 50 -3.56 -13.10 14.87
N ALA A 51 -3.68 -13.23 13.54
CA ALA A 51 -2.61 -13.74 12.70
C ALA A 51 -1.55 -12.68 12.37
N TYR A 52 -1.81 -11.40 12.66
CA TYR A 52 -0.92 -10.28 12.34
C TYR A 52 -0.42 -10.31 10.88
N ALA A 53 -1.27 -10.79 9.97
CA ALA A 53 -0.92 -10.98 8.56
C ALA A 53 -0.71 -9.66 7.81
N TRP A 54 -1.19 -8.54 8.38
CA TRP A 54 -1.02 -7.20 7.82
C TRP A 54 -0.04 -6.38 8.67
N HIS A 55 0.96 -5.79 8.01
CA HIS A 55 1.91 -4.89 8.63
C HIS A 55 1.65 -3.44 8.24
N CYS A 56 1.49 -2.55 9.22
CA CYS A 56 1.47 -1.11 8.99
C CYS A 56 2.89 -0.62 8.68
N VAL A 57 3.08 -0.02 7.51
CA VAL A 57 4.39 0.44 7.02
C VAL A 57 4.55 1.95 7.02
N ALA A 58 3.44 2.70 7.04
CA ALA A 58 3.48 4.16 7.06
C ALA A 58 2.15 4.75 7.53
N PHE A 59 2.21 6.00 7.98
CA PHE A 59 1.04 6.85 8.20
C PHE A 59 1.10 8.01 7.20
N MET A 60 0.10 8.13 6.34
CA MET A 60 0.06 9.18 5.33
C MET A 60 -0.33 10.52 5.96
N PRO A 61 0.32 11.63 5.56
CA PRO A 61 0.03 12.94 6.11
C PRO A 61 -1.30 13.49 5.58
N THR A 62 -2.10 14.05 6.48
CA THR A 62 -3.31 14.80 6.15
C THR A 62 -3.00 16.30 6.21
N VAL A 63 -2.86 16.94 5.06
CA VAL A 63 -2.43 18.34 4.96
C VAL A 63 -3.55 19.20 4.36
N LYS A 64 -3.84 20.32 5.04
CA LYS A 64 -4.61 21.43 4.45
C LYS A 64 -3.61 22.43 3.89
N PHE A 65 -3.67 22.68 2.59
CA PHE A 65 -2.76 23.61 1.94
C PHE A 65 -3.40 25.01 1.96
N ASP A 66 -2.58 26.03 2.18
CA ASP A 66 -3.04 27.42 2.17
C ASP A 66 -3.06 27.96 0.73
N ILE A 67 -4.06 27.51 -0.04
CA ILE A 67 -4.23 27.75 -1.49
C ILE A 67 -5.71 27.80 -1.88
N HIS A 68 -5.98 28.18 -3.13
CA HIS A 68 -7.34 28.16 -3.68
C HIS A 68 -7.98 26.75 -3.58
N PRO A 69 -9.23 26.62 -3.12
CA PRO A 69 -9.88 25.33 -2.84
C PRO A 69 -9.86 24.33 -4.02
N ASP A 70 -9.91 24.82 -5.25
CA ASP A 70 -9.92 23.99 -6.45
C ASP A 70 -8.64 23.13 -6.61
N TYR A 71 -7.50 23.60 -6.09
CA TYR A 71 -6.23 22.86 -6.17
C TYR A 71 -6.01 21.94 -4.97
N GLN A 72 -6.82 22.04 -3.91
CA GLN A 72 -6.65 21.28 -2.67
C GLN A 72 -6.64 19.76 -2.92
N THR A 73 -7.61 19.27 -3.70
CA THR A 73 -7.74 17.82 -3.99
C THR A 73 -6.56 17.31 -4.82
N ILE A 74 -6.10 18.10 -5.82
CA ILE A 74 -4.97 17.71 -6.68
C ILE A 74 -3.68 17.66 -5.88
N LEU A 75 -3.42 18.64 -5.01
CA LEU A 75 -2.23 18.64 -4.17
C LEU A 75 -2.25 17.49 -3.15
N GLN A 76 -3.42 17.18 -2.59
CA GLN A 76 -3.57 16.05 -1.69
C GLN A 76 -3.29 14.71 -2.40
N ALA A 77 -3.80 14.51 -3.61
CA ALA A 77 -3.51 13.33 -4.42
C ALA A 77 -2.00 13.21 -4.74
N ARG A 78 -1.37 14.31 -5.16
CA ARG A 78 0.08 14.34 -5.43
C ARG A 78 0.92 14.02 -4.19
N LEU A 79 0.57 14.61 -3.05
CA LEU A 79 1.26 14.33 -1.79
C LEU A 79 1.12 12.85 -1.42
N TRP A 80 -0.10 12.31 -1.51
CA TRP A 80 -0.36 10.91 -1.22
C TRP A 80 0.46 9.97 -2.11
N HIS A 81 0.43 10.17 -3.44
CA HIS A 81 1.23 9.39 -4.37
C HIS A 81 2.73 9.51 -4.13
N ARG A 82 3.22 10.70 -3.77
CA ARG A 82 4.63 10.89 -3.44
C ARG A 82 5.01 10.14 -2.17
N CYS A 83 4.16 10.12 -1.15
CA CYS A 83 4.40 9.34 0.05
C CYS A 83 4.40 7.84 -0.25
N VAL A 84 3.44 7.34 -1.03
CA VAL A 84 3.41 5.93 -1.45
C VAL A 84 4.65 5.56 -2.27
N ASP A 85 5.10 6.44 -3.17
CA ASP A 85 6.33 6.25 -3.94
C ASP A 85 7.56 6.07 -3.05
N ILE A 86 7.69 6.90 -2.01
CA ILE A 86 8.77 6.80 -1.02
C ILE A 86 8.67 5.47 -0.24
N VAL A 87 7.50 5.14 0.28
CA VAL A 87 7.32 3.93 1.11
C VAL A 87 7.55 2.65 0.31
N THR A 88 7.17 2.65 -0.97
CA THR A 88 7.26 1.48 -1.85
C THR A 88 8.55 1.40 -2.67
N GLU A 89 9.50 2.31 -2.48
CA GLU A 89 10.75 2.37 -3.28
C GLU A 89 11.48 1.02 -3.34
N LYS A 90 11.70 0.39 -2.18
CA LYS A 90 12.38 -0.91 -2.10
C LYS A 90 11.58 -2.04 -2.74
N LEU A 91 10.25 -1.99 -2.65
CA LEU A 91 9.37 -2.97 -3.28
C LEU A 91 9.40 -2.84 -4.81
N LYS A 92 9.41 -1.62 -5.33
CA LYS A 92 9.55 -1.38 -6.79
C LYS A 92 10.86 -1.95 -7.32
N ARG A 93 11.96 -1.80 -6.56
CA ARG A 93 13.25 -2.40 -6.91
C ARG A 93 13.16 -3.93 -6.90
N ALA A 94 12.68 -4.53 -5.80
CA ALA A 94 12.57 -5.97 -5.67
C ALA A 94 11.58 -6.59 -6.69
N ALA A 95 10.53 -5.89 -7.08
CA ALA A 95 9.63 -6.31 -8.16
C ALA A 95 10.29 -6.29 -9.55
N ASN A 96 11.29 -5.42 -9.77
CA ASN A 96 11.94 -5.26 -11.07
C ASN A 96 13.14 -6.19 -11.25
N VAL A 97 14.05 -6.20 -10.28
CA VAL A 97 15.33 -6.94 -10.37
C VAL A 97 15.36 -8.22 -9.52
N GLY A 98 14.37 -8.41 -8.66
CA GLY A 98 14.37 -9.46 -7.64
C GLY A 98 15.31 -9.16 -6.48
N GLU A 99 15.08 -9.80 -5.35
CA GLU A 99 15.92 -9.71 -4.15
C GLU A 99 16.06 -11.11 -3.55
N PHE A 100 17.22 -11.42 -2.96
CA PHE A 100 17.40 -12.69 -2.26
C PHE A 100 16.74 -12.64 -0.89
N MET A 101 15.82 -13.58 -0.63
CA MET A 101 15.09 -13.68 0.63
C MET A 101 15.26 -15.06 1.25
N THR A 102 15.41 -15.10 2.56
CA THR A 102 15.51 -16.35 3.33
C THR A 102 14.11 -16.81 3.74
N ASP A 103 13.81 -18.08 3.52
CA ASP A 103 12.56 -18.68 3.97
C ASP A 103 12.63 -19.13 5.45
N PRO A 104 11.53 -19.67 6.02
CA PRO A 104 11.53 -20.16 7.40
C PRO A 104 12.44 -21.37 7.67
N PHE A 105 12.87 -22.10 6.63
CA PHE A 105 13.76 -23.25 6.73
C PHE A 105 15.25 -22.87 6.62
N GLY A 106 15.54 -21.62 6.24
CA GLY A 106 16.90 -21.09 6.07
C GLY A 106 17.39 -21.11 4.63
N ASP A 107 16.57 -21.56 3.68
CA ASP A 107 16.93 -21.57 2.27
C ASP A 107 16.80 -20.19 1.66
N VAL A 108 17.69 -19.86 0.73
CA VAL A 108 17.73 -18.54 0.07
C VAL A 108 17.12 -18.65 -1.32
N TRP A 109 16.12 -17.81 -1.56
CA TRP A 109 15.34 -17.78 -2.80
C TRP A 109 15.52 -16.45 -3.50
N HIS A 110 15.65 -16.46 -4.83
CA HIS A 110 15.58 -15.24 -5.63
C HIS A 110 14.11 -14.88 -5.84
N CYS A 111 13.66 -13.80 -5.21
CA CYS A 111 12.25 -13.49 -5.09
C CYS A 111 11.87 -12.15 -5.71
N PHE A 112 10.69 -12.06 -6.30
CA PHE A 112 10.13 -10.85 -6.89
C PHE A 112 8.86 -10.45 -6.14
N THR A 113 8.72 -9.17 -5.81
CA THR A 113 7.63 -8.66 -4.96
C THR A 113 6.71 -7.65 -5.66
N PRO A 114 6.03 -8.04 -6.77
CA PRO A 114 5.13 -7.12 -7.46
C PRO A 114 3.94 -6.74 -6.57
N LEU A 115 3.54 -5.48 -6.62
CA LEU A 115 2.26 -5.03 -6.06
C LEU A 115 1.14 -5.51 -6.98
N VAL A 116 0.29 -6.42 -6.49
CA VAL A 116 -0.75 -7.09 -7.30
C VAL A 116 -2.17 -6.63 -6.99
N ALA A 117 -2.41 -6.07 -5.81
CA ALA A 117 -3.73 -5.60 -5.41
C ALA A 117 -3.64 -4.46 -4.39
N TRP A 118 -4.67 -3.62 -4.37
CA TRP A 118 -4.86 -2.57 -3.38
C TRP A 118 -6.28 -2.58 -2.85
N THR A 119 -6.44 -2.79 -1.55
CA THR A 119 -7.74 -2.80 -0.86
C THR A 119 -7.98 -1.45 -0.20
N ALA A 120 -9.05 -0.76 -0.59
CA ALA A 120 -9.46 0.51 -0.01
C ALA A 120 -10.96 0.71 -0.24
N ASP A 121 -11.60 1.57 0.55
CA ASP A 121 -12.96 2.04 0.32
C ASP A 121 -13.03 3.06 -0.84
N LEU A 122 -14.24 3.40 -1.28
CA LEU A 122 -14.45 4.16 -2.52
C LEU A 122 -13.73 5.52 -2.57
N PRO A 123 -13.77 6.39 -1.53
CA PRO A 123 -13.09 7.68 -1.60
C PRO A 123 -11.56 7.52 -1.74
N GLU A 124 -10.99 6.53 -1.08
CA GLU A 124 -9.59 6.18 -1.09
C GLU A 124 -9.21 5.57 -2.44
N GLN A 125 -10.04 4.69 -3.02
CA GLN A 125 -9.88 4.20 -4.39
C GLN A 125 -9.85 5.36 -5.39
N GLN A 126 -10.71 6.36 -5.23
CA GLN A 126 -10.71 7.54 -6.09
C GLN A 126 -9.43 8.37 -5.95
N LEU A 127 -8.90 8.50 -4.73
CA LEU A 127 -7.61 9.15 -4.46
C LEU A 127 -6.45 8.38 -5.12
N ILE A 128 -6.41 7.06 -4.94
CA ILE A 128 -5.38 6.16 -5.49
C ILE A 128 -5.35 6.26 -7.01
N THR A 129 -6.51 6.22 -7.65
CA THR A 129 -6.66 6.24 -9.12
C THR A 129 -6.63 7.65 -9.72
N SER A 130 -6.59 8.69 -8.88
CA SER A 130 -6.69 10.10 -9.30
C SER A 130 -7.92 10.41 -10.16
N VAL A 131 -9.04 9.74 -9.90
CA VAL A 131 -10.31 10.07 -10.56
C VAL A 131 -11.08 11.12 -9.75
N SER A 132 -11.88 11.92 -10.44
CA SER A 132 -12.75 12.90 -9.78
C SER A 132 -13.82 12.21 -8.94
N ARG A 133 -14.24 12.85 -7.84
CA ARG A 133 -15.40 12.40 -7.05
C ARG A 133 -16.63 12.28 -7.97
N ASN A 134 -17.36 11.17 -7.84
CA ASN A 134 -18.53 10.79 -8.66
C ASN A 134 -18.20 10.25 -10.07
N ALA A 135 -16.95 9.88 -10.36
CA ALA A 135 -16.63 9.00 -11.47
C ALA A 135 -16.65 7.54 -10.98
N SER A 136 -17.29 6.64 -11.75
CA SER A 136 -17.05 5.19 -11.60
C SER A 136 -15.71 4.86 -12.24
N PRO A 137 -14.87 4.03 -11.62
CA PRO A 137 -13.78 3.35 -12.31
C PRO A 137 -14.29 2.55 -13.52
#